data_AF-A0A9E0MF35-F1
#
_entry.id   AF-A0A9E0MF35-F1
#
_cell.length_a   1.000
_cell.length_b   1.000
_cell.length_c   1.000
_cell.angle_alpha   90.00
_cell.angle_beta   90.00
_cell.angle_gamma   90.00
#
_symmetry.space_group_name_H-M   'P 1'
#
loop_
_entity.id
_entity.type
_entity.pdbx_description
1 polymer ?
#
loop_
_entity_poly.entity_id
_entity_poly.type
_entity_poly.pdbx_seq_one_letter_code
_entity_poly.pdbx_strand_id
1 'polypeptide(L)' 'MRKPDTSRVPPTRDGVGPSCVGLPAGDWDTVFDFLVERFPAQSAEVWQTRMTQGLVLDEQGLAVGP' A
#
# COMPACT_ATOMS: atom_id res chain seq x y z
N MET A 1 12.31 23.10 -8.11
CA MET A 1 12.62 21.65 -8.01
C MET A 1 12.45 21.22 -6.55
N ARG A 2 11.25 20.81 -6.12
CA ARG A 2 11.04 20.32 -4.74
C ARG A 2 11.62 18.91 -4.64
N LYS A 3 12.52 18.71 -3.67
CA LYS A 3 13.13 17.40 -3.41
C LYS A 3 12.02 16.49 -2.88
N PRO A 4 11.91 15.23 -3.33
CA PRO A 4 10.95 14.30 -2.75
C PRO A 4 11.27 14.19 -1.24
N ASP A 5 10.27 14.51 -0.44
CA ASP A 5 10.37 14.49 1.01
C ASP A 5 10.52 13.04 1.48
N THR A 6 11.73 12.67 1.89
CA THR A 6 12.06 11.31 2.36
C THR A 6 11.40 10.97 3.69
N SER A 7 10.63 11.89 4.31
CA SER A 7 9.88 11.64 5.54
C SER A 7 8.60 10.84 5.32
N ARG A 8 8.13 10.68 4.07
CA ARG A 8 6.91 9.92 3.73
C ARG A 8 7.15 8.42 3.52
N VAL A 9 8.41 7.98 3.54
CA VAL A 9 8.75 6.57 3.30
C VAL A 9 8.83 5.87 4.65
N PRO A 10 7.88 4.98 5.01
CA PRO A 10 7.96 4.26 6.26
C PRO A 10 9.26 3.45 6.31
N PRO A 11 9.89 3.30 7.50
CA PRO A 11 11.14 2.60 7.63
C PRO A 11 10.99 1.16 7.15
N THR A 12 12.05 0.64 6.53
CA THR A 12 12.18 -0.75 6.11
C THR A 12 11.81 -1.68 7.28
N ARG A 13 10.77 -2.48 7.13
CA ARG A 13 10.37 -3.49 8.12
C ARG A 13 10.95 -4.83 7.70
N ASP A 14 11.73 -5.47 8.56
CA ASP A 14 12.36 -6.78 8.30
C ASP A 14 13.23 -6.83 7.03
N GLY A 15 13.91 -5.72 6.68
CA GLY A 15 14.71 -5.66 5.44
C GLY A 15 13.90 -5.48 4.16
N VAL A 16 12.56 -5.42 4.24
CA VAL A 16 11.66 -5.14 3.13
C VAL A 16 11.31 -3.65 3.12
N GLY A 17 11.78 -2.95 2.09
CA GLY A 17 11.41 -1.55 1.85
C GLY A 17 9.93 -1.47 1.47
N PRO A 18 9.22 -0.39 1.83
CA PRO A 18 7.84 -0.21 1.42
C PRO A 18 7.73 -0.21 -0.10
N SER A 19 6.82 -1.03 -0.63
CA SER A 19 6.51 -1.02 -2.05
C SER A 19 5.54 0.12 -2.32
N CYS A 20 6.05 1.23 -2.84
CA CYS A 20 5.21 2.33 -3.30
C CYS A 20 4.58 1.93 -4.64
N VAL A 21 3.30 1.57 -4.62
CA VAL A 21 2.52 1.39 -5.84
C VAL A 21 1.75 2.68 -6.11
N GLY A 22 1.92 3.25 -7.29
CA GLY A 22 1.03 4.33 -7.74
C GLY A 22 -0.34 3.72 -8.03
N LEU A 23 -1.39 4.29 -7.46
CA LEU A 23 -2.78 3.99 -7.82
C LEU A 23 -3.15 4.91 -9.00
N PRO A 24 -3.17 4.44 -10.26
CA PRO A 24 -3.71 5.25 -11.34
C PRO A 24 -5.22 5.45 -11.11
N ALA A 25 -5.76 6.57 -11.57
CA ALA A 25 -7.21 6.73 -11.63
C ALA A 25 -7.78 5.65 -12.56
N GLY A 26 -8.57 4.73 -12.00
CA GLY A 26 -9.20 3.61 -12.70
C GLY A 26 -10.45 3.16 -11.95
N ASP A 27 -11.16 2.18 -12.49
CA ASP A 27 -12.48 1.72 -12.03
C ASP A 27 -12.45 0.82 -10.78
N TRP A 28 -11.39 0.87 -9.98
CA TRP A 28 -11.31 0.11 -8.72
C TRP A 28 -12.07 0.85 -7.62
N ASP A 29 -13.05 0.17 -7.02
CA ASP A 29 -13.85 0.67 -5.89
C ASP A 29 -12.98 0.99 -4.66
N THR A 30 -11.90 0.22 -4.44
CA THR A 30 -11.01 0.38 -3.29
C THR A 30 -9.55 0.10 -3.65
N VAL A 31 -8.63 0.64 -2.82
CA VAL A 31 -7.19 0.30 -2.90
C VAL A 31 -6.96 -1.20 -2.70
N PHE A 32 -7.83 -1.87 -1.94
CA PHE A 32 -7.77 -3.32 -1.74
C PHE A 32 -7.97 -4.10 -3.04
N ASP A 33 -9.05 -3.80 -3.78
CA ASP A 33 -9.35 -4.44 -5.07
C ASP A 33 -8.21 -4.24 -6.06
N PHE A 34 -7.68 -3.02 -6.14
CA PHE A 34 -6.50 -2.75 -6.95
C PHE A 34 -5.30 -3.62 -6.56
N LEU A 35 -5.01 -3.78 -5.26
CA LEU A 35 -3.87 -4.57 -4.80
C LEU A 35 -4.05 -6.06 -5.09
N VAL A 36 -5.27 -6.59 -4.95
CA VAL A 36 -5.59 -7.98 -5.27
C VAL A 36 -5.46 -8.23 -6.78
N GLU A 37 -5.97 -7.32 -7.61
CA GLU A 37 -5.86 -7.42 -9.08
C GLU A 37 -4.42 -7.25 -9.56
N ARG A 38 -3.69 -6.28 -8.99
CA ARG A 38 -2.31 -5.95 -9.39
C ARG A 38 -1.30 -7.01 -8.95
N PHE A 39 -1.57 -7.69 -7.85
CA PHE A 39 -0.72 -8.73 -7.25
C PHE A 39 -1.50 -10.03 -7.06
N PRO A 40 -1.82 -10.76 -8.16
CA PRO A 40 -2.57 -12.02 -8.08
C PRO A 40 -1.81 -13.13 -7.33
N ALA A 41 -0.50 -12.97 -7.12
CA ALA A 41 0.31 -13.86 -6.28
C ALA A 41 0.08 -13.67 -4.77
N GLN A 42 -0.67 -12.64 -4.34
CA GLN A 42 -0.99 -12.37 -2.95
C GLN A 42 -2.52 -12.41 -2.80
N SER A 43 -3.02 -13.39 -2.07
CA SER A 43 -4.46 -13.54 -1.84
C SER A 43 -5.04 -12.35 -1.07
N ALA A 44 -6.34 -12.12 -1.25
CA ALA A 44 -7.15 -11.17 -0.48
C ALA A 44 -6.92 -11.27 1.04
N GLU A 45 -6.80 -12.49 1.58
CA GLU A 45 -6.52 -12.73 3.01
C GLU A 45 -5.16 -12.18 3.47
N VAL A 46 -4.14 -12.27 2.61
CA VAL A 46 -2.81 -11.71 2.89
C VAL A 46 -2.89 -10.19 2.95
N TRP A 47 -3.63 -9.58 2.01
CA TRP A 47 -3.86 -8.14 2.01
C TRP A 47 -4.69 -7.67 3.21
N GLN A 48 -5.76 -8.39 3.59
CA GLN A 48 -6.54 -8.10 4.79
C GLN A 48 -5.68 -8.19 6.06
N THR A 49 -4.80 -9.19 6.14
CA THR A 49 -3.85 -9.32 7.25
C THR A 49 -2.91 -8.11 7.28
N ARG A 50 -2.41 -7.67 6.13
CA ARG A 50 -1.54 -6.48 6.04
C ARG A 50 -2.28 -5.18 6.39
N MET A 51 -3.52 -5.03 5.96
CA MET A 51 -4.39 -3.89 6.31
C MET A 51 -4.68 -3.86 7.81
N THR A 52 -5.04 -5.00 8.38
CA THR A 52 -5.24 -5.16 9.84
C THR A 52 -3.97 -4.85 10.63
N GLN A 53 -2.80 -5.19 10.10
CA GLN A 53 -1.50 -4.86 10.69
C GLN A 53 -1.05 -3.40 10.46
N GLY A 54 -1.83 -2.59 9.74
CA GLY A 54 -1.48 -1.20 9.42
C GLY A 54 -0.29 -1.07 8.46
N LEU A 55 -0.07 -2.07 7.61
CA LEU A 55 1.05 -2.12 6.66
C LEU A 55 0.70 -1.58 5.28
N VAL A 56 -0.59 -1.45 5.00
CA VAL A 56 -1.07 -0.78 3.80
C VAL A 56 -1.41 0.63 4.22
N LEU A 57 -0.60 1.58 3.76
CA LEU A 57 -0.83 3.00 3.98
C LEU A 57 -1.31 3.63 2.68
N ASP A 58 -2.26 4.55 2.78
CA ASP A 58 -2.66 5.40 1.66
C ASP A 58 -1.58 6.45 1.35
N GLU A 59 -1.85 7.29 0.35
CA GLU A 59 -0.98 8.42 0.06
C GLU A 59 -0.81 9.31 1.29
N GLN A 60 -1.84 9.63 2.07
CA GLN A 60 -1.73 10.45 3.28
C GLN A 60 -0.91 9.80 4.41
N GLY A 61 -0.49 8.54 4.26
CA GLY A 61 0.23 7.78 5.27
C GLY A 61 -0.70 7.21 6.35
N LEU A 62 -2.01 7.19 6.09
CA LEU A 62 -3.01 6.59 6.96
C LEU A 62 -3.13 5.10 6.66
N ALA A 63 -3.26 4.28 7.70
CA ALA A 63 -3.53 2.87 7.52
C ALA A 63 -4.90 2.67 6.86
N VAL A 64 -4.89 1.98 5.72
CA VAL A 64 -6.11 1.59 5.02
C VAL A 64 -6.73 0.43 5.81
N GLY A 65 -7.94 0.65 6.31
CA GLY A 65 -8.72 -0.39 6.97
C GLY A 65 -9.14 -1.50 5.99
N PRO A 66 -9.40 -2.72 6.50
CA PRO A 66 -9.98 -3.80 5.71
C PRO A 66 -11.39 -3.46 5.20
#